data_AF-A0A971VEX0-F1
#
_entry.id   AF-A0A971VEX0-F1
#
_cell.length_a   1.000
_cell.length_b   1.000
_cell.length_c   1.000
_cell.angle_alpha   90.00
_cell.angle_beta   90.00
_cell.angle_gamma   90.00
#
_symmetry.space_group_name_H-M   'P 1'
#
loop_
_entity.id
_entity.type
_entity.pdbx_description
1 polymer ?
#
loop_
_entity_poly.entity_id
_entity_poly.type
_entity_poly.pdbx_seq_one_letter_code
_entity_poly.pdbx_strand_id
1 'polypeptide(L)'
;MNLKLLKYFTLTPNVNYTERWYFKSIDKEWDEEAQKIVNNDTIQGFNRVYDYNFGVSTSTKLYTFFRPSRAIFGDKVNAIRHVMTPNVSFSYRPDFGDPKYGYYDRLEYYDERNDRVVRQDYSLYENSLYGVPGRGESGSMGFSLGNSLEMKVKSDRDSTGFKKIALLESLNFSSSYNFLADEFNLSNINMSGRTKVAGTNISFGANFDPYALDTTTLASGVTSVTRVNKFELSENNRLARLQSANLSFGFGFGSDTFKKRREARNGTATESVEEEPELPDDDNPFSELSEEEDNPILSTNVSPLEEGDDGYAKFEIPWNVSFNYNMRLVPDQSDFNADKMAYKHKLTADISMTGRISLTKKWDMSLSTGYNLERSEISHTNLRINRNLHCWNMSFNMSPFGQYKSFFFSIAISSSMLRDLKYEKRSHPRDNPNWM
;
A
#
# COMPACT_ATOMS: atom_id res chain seq x y z
N MET A 1 -4.20 -15.16 -22.05
CA MET A 1 -3.66 -14.94 -23.42
C MET A 1 -3.65 -13.45 -23.68
N ASN A 2 -2.60 -12.90 -24.30
CA ASN A 2 -2.55 -11.49 -24.68
C ASN A 2 -2.65 -11.39 -26.21
N LEU A 3 -3.59 -10.60 -26.70
CA LEU A 3 -3.86 -10.38 -28.12
C LEU A 3 -3.59 -8.92 -28.47
N LYS A 4 -2.76 -8.66 -29.49
CA LYS A 4 -2.59 -7.29 -30.01
C LYS A 4 -3.74 -6.97 -30.96
N LEU A 5 -4.58 -6.00 -30.58
CA LEU A 5 -5.65 -5.45 -31.41
C LEU A 5 -5.19 -4.14 -32.04
N LEU A 6 -5.34 -4.02 -33.36
CA LEU A 6 -4.95 -2.82 -34.14
C LEU A 6 -3.49 -2.37 -33.90
N LYS A 7 -2.59 -3.26 -33.46
CA LYS A 7 -1.18 -3.00 -33.08
C LYS A 7 -0.96 -2.11 -31.84
N TYR A 8 -1.98 -1.37 -31.38
CA TYR A 8 -1.85 -0.39 -30.28
C TYR A 8 -2.51 -0.81 -28.98
N PHE A 9 -3.45 -1.76 -29.02
CA PHE A 9 -4.19 -2.21 -27.85
C PHE A 9 -3.81 -3.64 -27.51
N THR A 10 -3.54 -3.90 -26.23
CA THR A 10 -3.35 -5.25 -25.71
C THR A 10 -4.64 -5.70 -25.06
N LEU A 11 -5.31 -6.67 -25.70
CA LEU A 11 -6.53 -7.30 -25.22
C LEU A 11 -6.17 -8.58 -24.46
N THR A 12 -6.64 -8.71 -23.22
CA THR A 12 -6.36 -9.85 -22.33
C THR A 12 -7.67 -10.45 -21.84
N PRO A 13 -8.27 -11.40 -22.58
CA PRO A 13 -9.39 -12.19 -22.08
C PRO A 13 -8.92 -13.18 -21.00
N ASN A 14 -9.78 -13.40 -20.01
CA ASN A 14 -9.64 -14.43 -18.99
C ASN A 14 -10.99 -15.13 -18.77
N VAL A 15 -10.94 -16.44 -18.63
CA VAL A 15 -12.09 -17.26 -18.25
C VAL A 15 -11.58 -18.22 -17.19
N ASN A 16 -12.22 -18.22 -16.04
CA ASN A 16 -11.98 -19.23 -15.02
C ASN A 16 -13.20 -20.12 -14.98
N TYR A 17 -12.98 -21.44 -14.99
CA TYR A 17 -14.02 -22.45 -14.90
C TYR A 17 -13.60 -23.48 -13.86
N THR A 18 -14.42 -23.67 -12.84
CA THR A 18 -14.22 -24.67 -11.79
C THR A 18 -15.35 -25.66 -11.86
N GLU A 19 -15.06 -26.95 -11.88
CA GLU A 19 -16.08 -27.99 -11.86
C GLU A 19 -15.82 -28.98 -10.72
N ARG A 20 -16.87 -29.31 -9.98
CA ARG A 20 -16.89 -30.24 -8.86
C ARG A 20 -17.83 -31.38 -9.21
N TRP A 21 -17.38 -32.61 -9.00
CA TRP A 21 -18.18 -33.79 -9.22
C TRP A 21 -18.60 -34.40 -7.90
N TYR A 22 -19.91 -34.54 -7.72
CA TYR A 22 -20.51 -35.16 -6.56
C TYR A 22 -21.30 -36.39 -6.97
N PHE A 23 -21.23 -37.45 -6.16
CA PHE A 23 -21.97 -38.68 -6.38
C PHE A 23 -23.23 -38.78 -5.51
N LYS A 24 -23.54 -37.71 -4.78
CA LYS A 24 -24.71 -37.59 -3.93
C LYS A 24 -25.15 -36.14 -3.80
N SER A 25 -26.44 -35.93 -3.60
CA SER A 25 -27.04 -34.68 -3.14
C SER A 25 -27.88 -34.95 -1.90
N ILE A 26 -28.25 -33.90 -1.17
CA ILE A 26 -29.16 -33.99 -0.03
C ILE A 26 -30.47 -33.29 -0.36
N ASP A 27 -31.55 -33.80 0.21
CA ASP A 27 -32.83 -33.13 0.31
C ASP A 27 -33.12 -32.82 1.78
N LYS A 28 -33.77 -31.70 2.06
CA LYS A 28 -34.08 -31.25 3.41
C LYS A 28 -35.55 -31.02 3.60
N GLU A 29 -36.02 -31.32 4.81
CA GLU A 29 -37.40 -31.06 5.21
C GLU A 29 -37.45 -30.41 6.60
N TRP A 30 -38.61 -29.86 6.93
CA TRP A 30 -38.91 -29.34 8.25
C TRP A 30 -39.58 -30.42 9.09
N ASP A 31 -38.97 -30.78 10.22
CA ASP A 31 -39.55 -31.69 11.20
C ASP A 31 -40.40 -30.85 12.19
N GLU A 32 -41.73 -30.97 12.07
CA GLU A 32 -42.70 -30.24 12.90
C GLU A 32 -42.63 -30.66 14.38
N GLU A 33 -42.34 -31.93 14.68
CA GLU A 33 -42.26 -32.42 16.07
C GLU A 33 -40.98 -31.91 16.75
N ALA A 34 -39.86 -31.97 16.04
CA ALA A 34 -38.56 -31.52 16.56
C ALA A 34 -38.33 -30.01 16.43
N GLN A 35 -39.18 -29.30 15.69
CA GLN A 35 -39.08 -27.86 15.39
C GLN A 35 -37.68 -27.48 14.84
N LYS A 36 -37.18 -28.26 13.89
CA LYS A 36 -35.87 -28.06 13.26
C LYS A 36 -35.83 -28.59 11.82
N ILE A 37 -34.91 -28.05 11.02
CA ILE A 37 -34.62 -28.57 9.68
C ILE A 37 -33.76 -29.83 9.80
N VAL A 38 -34.17 -30.89 9.10
CA VAL A 38 -33.48 -32.18 9.05
C VAL A 38 -33.17 -32.57 7.60
N ASN A 39 -32.22 -33.49 7.42
CA ASN A 39 -32.01 -34.11 6.11
C ASN A 39 -33.12 -35.14 5.89
N ASN A 40 -33.92 -34.96 4.85
CA ASN A 40 -34.96 -35.89 4.43
C ASN A 40 -34.32 -37.14 3.81
N ASP A 41 -33.52 -36.94 2.75
CA ASP A 41 -32.86 -38.03 2.02
C ASP A 41 -31.47 -37.63 1.49
N THR A 42 -30.62 -38.64 1.24
CA THR A 42 -29.37 -38.53 0.49
C THR A 42 -29.50 -39.26 -0.84
N ILE A 43 -29.75 -38.48 -1.89
CA ILE A 43 -29.98 -38.98 -3.25
C ILE A 43 -28.64 -39.34 -3.89
N GLN A 44 -28.44 -40.61 -4.24
CA GLN A 44 -27.26 -41.05 -4.97
C GLN A 44 -27.37 -40.67 -6.45
N GLY A 45 -26.33 -40.07 -7.01
CA GLY A 45 -26.32 -39.67 -8.42
C GLY A 45 -25.13 -38.82 -8.80
N PHE A 46 -24.73 -38.87 -10.07
CA PHE A 46 -23.67 -38.03 -10.59
C PHE A 46 -24.16 -36.60 -10.83
N ASN A 47 -23.59 -35.66 -10.10
CA ASN A 47 -23.94 -34.25 -10.08
C ASN A 47 -22.71 -33.43 -10.46
N ARG A 48 -22.87 -32.52 -11.43
CA ARG A 48 -21.82 -31.62 -11.90
C ARG A 48 -22.11 -30.22 -11.39
N VAL A 49 -21.29 -29.75 -10.46
CA VAL A 49 -21.42 -28.41 -9.87
C VAL A 49 -20.28 -27.55 -10.38
N TYR A 50 -20.59 -26.65 -11.30
CA TYR A 50 -19.60 -25.79 -11.94
C TYR A 50 -19.86 -24.31 -11.68
N ASP A 51 -18.77 -23.54 -11.64
CA ASP A 51 -18.80 -22.09 -11.66
C ASP A 51 -17.81 -21.55 -12.68
N TYR A 52 -18.10 -20.34 -13.13
CA TYR A 52 -17.24 -19.62 -14.03
C TYR A 52 -17.34 -18.12 -13.83
N ASN A 53 -16.26 -17.45 -14.20
CA ASN A 53 -16.22 -16.01 -14.39
C ASN A 53 -15.51 -15.69 -15.69
N PHE A 54 -15.98 -14.64 -16.33
CA PHE A 54 -15.42 -14.09 -17.55
C PHE A 54 -14.85 -12.72 -17.25
N GLY A 55 -13.69 -12.41 -17.84
CA GLY A 55 -13.19 -11.06 -17.86
C GLY A 55 -12.43 -10.76 -19.14
N VAL A 56 -12.37 -9.49 -19.48
CA VAL A 56 -11.59 -9.00 -20.60
C VAL A 56 -11.02 -7.63 -20.23
N SER A 57 -9.72 -7.44 -20.43
CA SER A 57 -9.11 -6.12 -20.28
C SER A 57 -8.47 -5.64 -21.57
N THR A 58 -8.42 -4.34 -21.75
CA THR A 58 -7.71 -3.67 -22.84
C THR A 58 -6.85 -2.58 -22.24
N SER A 59 -5.60 -2.51 -22.67
CA SER A 59 -4.68 -1.44 -22.31
C SER A 59 -3.94 -0.91 -23.53
N THR A 60 -3.52 0.36 -23.47
CA THR A 60 -2.62 0.96 -24.47
C THR A 60 -1.63 1.90 -23.77
N LYS A 61 -0.55 2.26 -24.46
CA LYS A 61 0.44 3.25 -23.99
C LYS A 61 0.47 4.43 -24.95
N LEU A 62 0.20 5.61 -24.43
CA LEU A 62 0.24 6.88 -25.16
C LEU A 62 1.46 7.67 -24.70
N TYR A 63 2.32 8.04 -25.65
CA TYR A 63 3.52 8.83 -25.38
C TYR A 63 3.29 10.27 -25.85
N THR A 64 3.44 11.22 -24.95
CA THR A 64 3.39 12.65 -25.27
C THR A 64 4.68 13.33 -24.83
N PHE A 65 5.09 14.34 -25.60
CA PHE A 65 6.28 15.13 -25.34
C PHE A 65 5.92 16.61 -25.39
N PHE A 66 6.21 17.33 -24.31
CA PHE A 66 6.00 18.77 -24.25
C PHE A 66 7.31 19.49 -24.00
N ARG A 67 7.52 20.61 -24.70
CA ARG A 67 8.66 21.49 -24.48
C ARG A 67 8.18 22.69 -23.68
N PRO A 68 8.56 22.81 -22.39
CA PRO A 68 8.10 23.92 -21.57
C PRO A 68 8.63 25.25 -22.11
N SER A 69 7.86 26.32 -21.88
CA SER A 69 8.27 27.66 -22.30
C SER A 69 9.56 28.06 -21.60
N ARG A 70 10.56 28.50 -22.39
CA ARG A 70 11.85 29.01 -21.90
C ARG A 70 11.68 30.21 -20.97
N ALA A 71 10.62 31.00 -21.15
CA ALA A 71 10.35 32.16 -20.30
C ALA A 71 10.00 31.77 -18.84
N ILE A 72 9.48 30.56 -18.61
CA ILE A 72 9.05 30.09 -17.29
C ILE A 72 10.05 29.10 -16.69
N PHE A 73 10.62 28.21 -17.51
CA PHE A 73 11.49 27.10 -17.06
C PHE A 73 12.96 27.25 -17.43
N GLY A 74 13.33 28.37 -18.07
CA GLY A 74 14.67 28.63 -18.58
C GLY A 74 15.09 27.69 -19.72
N ASP A 75 16.37 27.73 -20.07
CA ASP A 75 16.95 26.94 -21.18
C ASP A 75 17.50 25.58 -20.76
N LYS A 76 17.39 25.23 -19.47
CA LYS A 76 17.91 23.97 -18.93
C LYS A 76 16.98 22.79 -19.21
N VAL A 77 15.67 23.00 -19.20
CA VAL A 77 14.69 21.93 -19.48
C VAL A 77 14.50 21.81 -21.00
N ASN A 78 14.86 20.66 -21.57
CA ASN A 78 14.76 20.42 -23.01
C ASN A 78 13.36 19.95 -23.41
N ALA A 79 12.85 18.94 -22.72
CA ALA A 79 11.54 18.33 -22.97
C ALA A 79 11.07 17.60 -21.72
N ILE A 80 9.76 17.45 -21.59
CA ILE A 80 9.14 16.58 -20.61
C ILE A 80 8.33 15.54 -21.37
N ARG A 81 8.55 14.28 -21.04
CA ARG A 81 7.85 13.11 -21.56
C ARG A 81 6.77 12.73 -20.56
N HIS A 82 5.54 12.55 -21.04
CA HIS A 82 4.44 11.99 -20.27
C HIS A 82 3.97 10.71 -20.95
N VAL A 83 3.98 9.61 -20.19
CA VAL A 83 3.47 8.32 -20.65
C VAL A 83 2.15 8.06 -19.94
N MET A 84 1.07 7.93 -20.70
CA MET A 84 -0.25 7.57 -20.21
C MET A 84 -0.54 6.11 -20.57
N THR A 85 -0.96 5.32 -19.59
CA THR A 85 -1.34 3.92 -19.76
C THR A 85 -2.80 3.75 -19.32
N PRO A 86 -3.77 4.10 -20.18
CA PRO A 86 -5.17 3.79 -19.93
C PRO A 86 -5.40 2.28 -20.03
N ASN A 87 -6.25 1.78 -19.13
CA ASN A 87 -6.71 0.40 -19.11
C ASN A 87 -8.18 0.35 -18.73
N VAL A 88 -8.95 -0.44 -19.48
CA VAL A 88 -10.36 -0.73 -19.20
C VAL A 88 -10.49 -2.23 -19.05
N SER A 89 -11.13 -2.69 -17.98
CA SER A 89 -11.43 -4.10 -17.75
C SER A 89 -12.93 -4.30 -17.59
N PHE A 90 -13.42 -5.43 -18.03
CA PHE A 90 -14.77 -5.91 -17.76
C PHE A 90 -14.66 -7.26 -17.06
N SER A 91 -15.49 -7.49 -16.06
CA SER A 91 -15.63 -8.77 -15.36
C SER A 91 -17.09 -9.09 -15.15
N TYR A 92 -17.44 -10.36 -15.30
CA TYR A 92 -18.77 -10.89 -15.09
C TYR A 92 -18.73 -12.26 -14.43
N ARG A 93 -19.57 -12.43 -13.43
CA ARG A 93 -19.85 -13.69 -12.74
C ARG A 93 -21.38 -13.84 -12.65
N PRO A 94 -21.95 -14.91 -13.19
CA PRO A 94 -23.38 -15.21 -13.03
C PRO A 94 -23.77 -15.48 -11.57
N ASP A 95 -25.06 -15.35 -11.28
CA ASP A 95 -25.63 -15.87 -10.04
C ASP A 95 -25.80 -17.39 -10.08
N PHE A 96 -24.94 -18.13 -9.37
CA PHE A 96 -25.04 -19.59 -9.26
C PHE A 96 -26.13 -20.07 -8.29
N GLY A 97 -26.84 -19.15 -7.65
CA GLY A 97 -28.10 -19.39 -6.95
C GLY A 97 -29.33 -19.45 -7.86
N ASP A 98 -29.19 -19.10 -9.14
CA ASP A 98 -30.27 -19.20 -10.13
C ASP A 98 -30.74 -20.66 -10.25
N PRO A 99 -32.06 -20.94 -10.17
CA PRO A 99 -32.61 -22.29 -10.28
C PRO A 99 -32.15 -23.08 -11.51
N LYS A 100 -31.77 -22.42 -12.60
CA LYS A 100 -31.24 -23.10 -13.81
C LYS A 100 -29.99 -23.95 -13.54
N TYR A 101 -29.22 -23.63 -12.51
CA TYR A 101 -28.03 -24.38 -12.14
C TYR A 101 -28.34 -25.58 -11.23
N GLY A 102 -29.46 -25.55 -10.50
CA GLY A 102 -29.87 -26.63 -9.62
C GLY A 102 -28.90 -26.89 -8.46
N TYR A 103 -28.20 -25.88 -7.95
CA TYR A 103 -27.27 -26.03 -6.81
C TYR A 103 -27.91 -25.76 -5.46
N TYR A 104 -29.01 -25.01 -5.49
CA TYR A 104 -29.76 -24.58 -4.34
C TYR A 104 -31.22 -24.96 -4.53
N ASP A 105 -31.86 -25.31 -3.42
CA ASP A 105 -33.29 -25.51 -3.34
C ASP A 105 -33.85 -24.71 -2.18
N ARG A 106 -35.18 -24.56 -2.13
CA ARG A 106 -35.88 -23.74 -1.15
C ARG A 106 -36.82 -24.60 -0.31
N LEU A 107 -36.59 -24.57 1.00
CA LEU A 107 -37.52 -25.07 1.99
C LEU A 107 -38.44 -23.94 2.44
N GLU A 108 -39.76 -24.19 2.42
CA GLU A 108 -40.77 -23.30 2.99
C GLU A 108 -41.52 -24.06 4.09
N TYR A 109 -41.54 -23.52 5.30
CA TYR A 109 -42.19 -24.13 6.46
C TYR A 109 -42.81 -23.07 7.37
N TYR A 110 -43.77 -23.49 8.20
CA TYR A 110 -44.38 -22.63 9.20
C TYR A 110 -43.65 -22.79 10.55
N ASP A 111 -43.09 -21.69 11.04
CA ASP A 111 -42.42 -21.61 12.33
C ASP A 111 -43.46 -21.24 13.40
N GLU A 112 -43.97 -22.26 14.10
CA GLU A 112 -45.02 -22.11 15.12
C GLU A 112 -44.57 -21.23 16.30
N ARG A 113 -43.26 -21.17 16.59
CA ARG A 113 -42.73 -20.37 17.71
C ARG A 113 -42.81 -18.87 17.47
N ASN A 114 -42.68 -18.48 16.20
CA ASN A 114 -42.67 -17.07 15.79
C ASN A 114 -43.89 -16.68 14.95
N ASP A 115 -44.86 -17.59 14.82
CA ASP A 115 -46.10 -17.44 14.06
C ASP A 115 -45.87 -16.83 12.66
N ARG A 116 -44.98 -17.46 11.88
CA ARG A 116 -44.61 -16.97 10.55
C ARG A 116 -44.20 -18.09 9.60
N VAL A 117 -44.41 -17.86 8.31
CA VAL A 117 -43.83 -18.69 7.26
C VAL A 117 -42.37 -18.28 7.06
N VAL A 118 -41.46 -19.27 7.15
CA VAL A 118 -40.03 -19.10 6.90
C VAL A 118 -39.68 -19.74 5.57
N ARG A 119 -38.95 -18.98 4.76
CA ARG A 119 -38.34 -19.47 3.51
C ARG A 119 -36.84 -19.53 3.71
N GLN A 120 -36.29 -20.72 3.57
CA GLN A 120 -34.86 -20.97 3.73
C GLN A 120 -34.31 -21.66 2.50
N ASP A 121 -33.44 -20.97 1.79
CA ASP A 121 -32.67 -21.58 0.71
C ASP A 121 -31.53 -22.41 1.32
N TYR A 122 -31.30 -23.60 0.80
CA TYR A 122 -30.20 -24.47 1.19
C TYR A 122 -29.48 -25.03 -0.04
N SER A 123 -28.24 -25.44 0.15
CA SER A 123 -27.47 -26.06 -0.93
C SER A 123 -27.70 -27.56 -0.93
N LEU A 124 -28.00 -28.13 -2.10
CA LEU A 124 -28.12 -29.58 -2.31
C LEU A 124 -26.80 -30.33 -2.03
N TYR A 125 -25.69 -29.60 -1.84
CA TYR A 125 -24.35 -30.17 -1.65
C TYR A 125 -23.62 -29.60 -0.42
N GLU A 126 -24.32 -29.02 0.57
CA GLU A 126 -23.70 -28.38 1.75
C GLU A 126 -22.74 -29.30 2.54
N ASN A 127 -22.98 -30.63 2.53
CA ASN A 127 -22.17 -31.64 3.22
C ASN A 127 -21.08 -32.24 2.32
N SER A 128 -20.85 -31.65 1.15
CA SER A 128 -19.88 -32.13 0.17
C SER A 128 -18.54 -31.42 0.34
N LEU A 129 -17.45 -32.17 0.13
CA LEU A 129 -16.08 -31.75 0.48
C LEU A 129 -15.63 -30.42 -0.16
N TYR A 130 -16.05 -30.14 -1.39
CA TYR A 130 -15.56 -28.98 -2.17
C TYR A 130 -16.52 -27.77 -2.16
N GLY A 131 -17.62 -27.85 -1.39
CA GLY A 131 -18.64 -26.80 -1.29
C GLY A 131 -19.40 -26.54 -2.59
N VAL A 132 -20.11 -25.41 -2.63
CA VAL A 132 -20.83 -24.92 -3.81
C VAL A 132 -20.43 -23.50 -4.17
N PRO A 133 -20.58 -23.11 -5.45
CA PRO A 133 -20.43 -21.72 -5.86
C PRO A 133 -21.37 -20.82 -5.06
N GLY A 134 -20.84 -19.71 -4.56
CA GLY A 134 -21.67 -18.71 -3.88
C GLY A 134 -22.70 -18.08 -4.82
N ARG A 135 -23.84 -17.70 -4.24
CA ARG A 135 -24.93 -16.96 -4.88
C ARG A 135 -24.55 -15.49 -5.11
N GLY A 136 -25.28 -14.85 -6.01
CA GLY A 136 -25.13 -13.45 -6.39
C GLY A 136 -24.46 -13.29 -7.76
N GLU A 137 -25.05 -12.42 -8.56
CA GLU A 137 -24.48 -11.96 -9.83
C GLU A 137 -23.50 -10.81 -9.56
N SER A 138 -22.39 -10.75 -10.28
CA SER A 138 -21.50 -9.60 -10.25
C SER A 138 -21.04 -9.22 -11.66
N GLY A 139 -21.11 -7.93 -11.98
CA GLY A 139 -20.75 -7.40 -13.29
C GLY A 139 -20.16 -6.01 -13.13
N SER A 140 -18.90 -5.82 -13.51
CA SER A 140 -18.24 -4.53 -13.33
C SER A 140 -17.30 -4.17 -14.48
N MET A 141 -17.20 -2.87 -14.76
CA MET A 141 -16.19 -2.31 -15.65
C MET A 141 -15.18 -1.50 -14.84
N GLY A 142 -13.94 -1.96 -14.78
CA GLY A 142 -12.83 -1.24 -14.17
C GLY A 142 -12.21 -0.24 -15.15
N PHE A 143 -11.84 0.92 -14.65
CA PHE A 143 -11.07 1.93 -15.36
C PHE A 143 -9.79 2.19 -14.57
N SER A 144 -8.66 2.24 -15.26
CA SER A 144 -7.42 2.74 -14.68
C SER A 144 -6.65 3.59 -15.68
N LEU A 145 -5.96 4.61 -15.16
CA LEU A 145 -5.09 5.49 -15.94
C LEU A 145 -3.78 5.65 -15.17
N GLY A 146 -2.76 4.94 -15.62
CA GLY A 146 -1.40 5.10 -15.12
C GLY A 146 -0.69 6.25 -15.84
N ASN A 147 0.01 7.10 -15.11
CA ASN A 147 0.77 8.22 -15.64
C ASN A 147 2.20 8.18 -15.11
N SER A 148 3.18 8.42 -15.96
CA SER A 148 4.55 8.72 -15.54
C SER A 148 5.08 9.94 -16.29
N LEU A 149 5.80 10.82 -15.58
CA LEU A 149 6.37 12.04 -16.13
C LEU A 149 7.88 12.09 -15.89
N GLU A 150 8.63 12.33 -16.96
CA GLU A 150 10.09 12.43 -16.95
C GLU A 150 10.55 13.70 -17.66
N MET A 151 11.50 14.39 -17.06
CA MET A 151 12.10 15.60 -17.62
C MET A 151 13.51 15.33 -18.12
N LYS A 152 13.82 15.82 -19.32
CA LYS A 152 15.16 15.85 -19.90
C LYS A 152 15.77 17.23 -19.68
N VAL A 153 16.85 17.30 -18.90
CA VAL A 153 17.56 18.54 -18.53
C VAL A 153 18.96 18.52 -19.15
N LYS A 154 19.49 19.67 -19.56
CA LYS A 154 20.90 19.79 -19.97
C LYS A 154 21.83 19.49 -18.79
N SER A 155 22.91 18.76 -19.04
CA SER A 155 23.93 18.46 -18.05
C SER A 155 24.71 19.73 -17.71
N ASP A 156 25.03 19.92 -16.42
CA ASP A 156 25.94 20.99 -15.99
C ASP A 156 27.42 20.58 -16.13
N ARG A 157 27.73 19.28 -16.34
CA ARG A 157 29.11 18.75 -16.45
C ARG A 157 29.60 18.59 -17.89
N ASP A 158 28.68 18.49 -18.85
CA ASP A 158 29.02 18.35 -20.26
C ASP A 158 28.13 19.28 -21.09
N SER A 159 28.76 20.08 -21.95
CA SER A 159 28.09 21.05 -22.83
C SER A 159 27.12 20.43 -23.83
N THR A 160 27.21 19.10 -24.05
CA THR A 160 26.35 18.33 -24.95
C THR A 160 25.44 17.31 -24.27
N GLY A 161 25.72 16.95 -23.01
CA GLY A 161 25.02 15.88 -22.29
C GLY A 161 23.62 16.28 -21.80
N PHE A 162 22.73 15.29 -21.67
CA PHE A 162 21.41 15.46 -21.06
C PHE A 162 21.21 14.48 -19.90
N LYS A 163 20.60 14.96 -18.81
CA LYS A 163 20.20 14.15 -17.66
C LYS A 163 18.67 13.98 -17.64
N LYS A 164 18.21 12.73 -17.52
CA LYS A 164 16.80 12.40 -17.30
C LYS A 164 16.48 12.43 -15.80
N ILE A 165 15.35 13.03 -15.43
CA ILE A 165 14.88 13.14 -14.05
C ILE A 165 13.40 12.77 -14.03
N ALA A 166 13.02 11.72 -13.31
CA ALA A 166 11.62 11.40 -13.07
C ALA A 166 10.98 12.49 -12.21
N LEU A 167 9.91 13.11 -12.71
CA LEU A 167 9.09 14.07 -11.97
C LEU A 167 7.96 13.37 -11.21
N LEU A 168 7.37 12.36 -11.85
CA LEU A 168 6.38 11.44 -11.29
C LEU A 168 6.73 10.05 -11.80
N GLU A 169 7.16 9.16 -10.89
CA GLU A 169 7.47 7.76 -11.24
C GLU A 169 6.19 7.03 -11.60
N SER A 170 5.13 7.26 -10.81
CA SER A 170 3.78 6.76 -11.11
C SER A 170 2.71 7.68 -10.52
N LEU A 171 1.61 7.85 -11.25
CA LEU A 171 0.37 8.47 -10.82
C LEU A 171 -0.79 7.71 -11.45
N ASN A 172 -1.46 6.89 -10.65
CA ASN A 172 -2.53 6.02 -11.08
C ASN A 172 -3.86 6.58 -10.57
N PHE A 173 -4.82 6.65 -11.48
CA PHE A 173 -6.23 6.83 -11.15
C PHE A 173 -6.95 5.53 -11.44
N SER A 174 -7.88 5.11 -10.58
CA SER A 174 -8.71 3.94 -10.82
C SER A 174 -10.12 4.12 -10.26
N SER A 175 -11.10 3.56 -10.94
CA SER A 175 -12.50 3.49 -10.51
C SER A 175 -13.15 2.27 -11.17
N SER A 176 -14.36 1.92 -10.79
CA SER A 176 -15.12 0.85 -11.42
C SER A 176 -16.60 1.20 -11.49
N TYR A 177 -17.28 0.75 -12.52
CA TYR A 177 -18.72 0.89 -12.67
C TYR A 177 -19.38 -0.48 -12.49
N ASN A 178 -20.21 -0.62 -11.46
CA ASN A 178 -21.01 -1.81 -11.20
C ASN A 178 -22.34 -1.70 -11.96
N PHE A 179 -22.55 -2.59 -12.93
CA PHE A 179 -23.75 -2.59 -13.77
C PHE A 179 -24.99 -3.13 -13.05
N LEU A 180 -24.80 -3.84 -11.94
CA LEU A 180 -25.87 -4.54 -11.22
C LEU A 180 -26.27 -3.83 -9.93
N ALA A 181 -25.65 -2.69 -9.61
CA ALA A 181 -26.05 -1.89 -8.46
C ALA A 181 -27.29 -1.05 -8.81
N ASP A 182 -28.27 -1.03 -7.91
CA ASP A 182 -29.46 -0.17 -8.06
C ASP A 182 -29.11 1.32 -7.90
N GLU A 183 -28.14 1.62 -7.04
CA GLU A 183 -27.63 2.95 -6.80
C GLU A 183 -26.11 2.94 -6.66
N PHE A 184 -25.49 4.08 -6.92
CA PHE A 184 -24.05 4.29 -6.76
C PHE A 184 -23.17 3.41 -7.66
N ASN A 185 -23.61 3.19 -8.90
CA ASN A 185 -22.96 2.34 -9.89
C ASN A 185 -21.47 2.65 -10.09
N LEU A 186 -21.09 3.92 -10.21
CA LEU A 186 -19.68 4.33 -10.24
C LEU A 186 -19.04 4.32 -8.85
N SER A 187 -18.03 3.50 -8.62
CA SER A 187 -17.25 3.45 -7.40
C SER A 187 -16.39 4.69 -7.21
N ASN A 188 -15.89 4.87 -5.98
CA ASN A 188 -14.94 5.93 -5.67
C ASN A 188 -13.72 5.90 -6.60
N ILE A 189 -13.22 7.10 -6.92
CA ILE A 189 -12.02 7.29 -7.71
C ILE A 189 -10.83 7.26 -6.75
N ASN A 190 -9.99 6.24 -6.91
CA ASN A 190 -8.76 6.07 -6.16
C ASN A 190 -7.60 6.67 -6.95
N MET A 191 -6.85 7.56 -6.31
CA MET A 191 -5.60 8.12 -6.79
C MET A 191 -4.46 7.58 -5.94
N SER A 192 -3.41 7.07 -6.58
CA SER A 192 -2.16 6.71 -5.91
C SER A 192 -0.99 7.21 -6.73
N GLY A 193 0.03 7.74 -6.07
CA GLY A 193 1.18 8.30 -6.74
C GLY A 193 2.46 8.13 -5.95
N ARG A 194 3.56 8.08 -6.70
CA ARG A 194 4.91 7.99 -6.18
C ARG A 194 5.84 8.87 -7.01
N THR A 195 6.74 9.56 -6.33
CA THR A 195 7.82 10.29 -6.96
C THR A 195 9.09 10.24 -6.11
N LYS A 196 10.23 10.51 -6.74
CA LYS A 196 11.52 10.63 -6.08
C LYS A 196 12.07 12.02 -6.28
N VAL A 197 12.11 12.81 -5.21
CA VAL A 197 12.63 14.19 -5.24
C VAL A 197 13.90 14.26 -4.41
N ALA A 198 15.02 14.63 -5.05
CA ALA A 198 16.32 14.76 -4.40
C ALA A 198 16.78 13.51 -3.61
N GLY A 199 16.42 12.31 -4.08
CA GLY A 199 16.75 11.05 -3.40
C GLY A 199 15.69 10.56 -2.41
N THR A 200 14.69 11.37 -2.11
CA THR A 200 13.59 11.09 -1.17
C THR A 200 12.42 10.45 -1.91
N ASN A 201 11.93 9.30 -1.43
CA ASN A 201 10.68 8.74 -1.94
C ASN A 201 9.50 9.48 -1.29
N ILE A 202 8.59 9.96 -2.12
CA ILE A 202 7.34 10.58 -1.72
C ILE A 202 6.22 9.71 -2.29
N SER A 203 5.34 9.24 -1.42
CA SER A 203 4.14 8.50 -1.79
C SER A 203 2.93 9.31 -1.36
N PHE A 204 1.90 9.33 -2.18
CA PHE A 204 0.67 10.05 -1.87
C PHE A 204 -0.52 9.33 -2.48
N GLY A 205 -1.68 9.53 -1.90
CA GLY A 205 -2.92 8.95 -2.40
C GLY A 205 -4.12 9.76 -1.99
N ALA A 206 -5.20 9.61 -2.73
CA ALA A 206 -6.48 10.20 -2.39
C ALA A 206 -7.62 9.30 -2.84
N ASN A 207 -8.74 9.35 -2.13
CA ASN A 207 -9.97 8.69 -2.53
C ASN A 207 -11.05 9.75 -2.69
N PHE A 208 -11.75 9.72 -3.82
CA PHE A 208 -12.80 10.67 -4.16
C PHE A 208 -14.13 9.95 -4.37
N ASP A 209 -15.22 10.47 -3.81
CA ASP A 209 -16.57 9.98 -4.01
C ASP A 209 -17.24 10.82 -5.11
N PRO A 210 -17.65 10.23 -6.25
CA PRO A 210 -18.20 10.97 -7.37
C PRO A 210 -19.63 11.47 -7.12
N TYR A 211 -20.30 11.06 -6.03
CA TYR A 211 -21.69 11.44 -5.75
C TYR A 211 -21.81 12.59 -4.76
N ALA A 212 -22.90 13.34 -4.89
CA ALA A 212 -23.24 14.47 -4.03
C ALA A 212 -23.75 14.03 -2.65
N LEU A 213 -23.85 15.02 -1.75
CA LEU A 213 -24.52 14.91 -0.47
C LEU A 213 -25.82 15.71 -0.52
N ASP A 214 -26.80 15.28 0.26
CA ASP A 214 -28.04 15.99 0.52
C ASP A 214 -28.31 16.08 2.03
N THR A 215 -29.06 17.09 2.45
CA THR A 215 -29.46 17.32 3.84
C THR A 215 -30.94 17.06 4.01
N THR A 216 -31.30 16.14 4.90
CA THR A 216 -32.68 15.88 5.27
C THR A 216 -32.90 16.27 6.73
N THR A 217 -33.81 17.21 6.97
CA THR A 217 -34.24 17.54 8.33
C THR A 217 -35.24 16.50 8.82
N LEU A 218 -34.86 15.74 9.84
CA LEU A 218 -35.72 14.77 10.51
C LEU A 218 -36.82 15.50 11.30
N ALA A 219 -37.93 14.81 11.59
CA ALA A 219 -39.02 15.35 12.41
C ALA A 219 -38.57 15.80 13.82
N SER A 220 -37.42 15.31 14.30
CA SER A 220 -36.76 15.73 15.53
C SER A 220 -36.03 17.08 15.44
N GLY A 221 -35.99 17.71 14.26
CA GLY A 221 -35.23 18.94 13.98
C GLY A 221 -33.74 18.70 13.70
N VAL A 222 -33.27 17.45 13.74
CA VAL A 222 -31.88 17.08 13.44
C VAL A 222 -31.68 17.02 11.93
N THR A 223 -30.69 17.74 11.41
CA THR A 223 -30.30 17.66 10.00
C THR A 223 -29.36 16.47 9.81
N SER A 224 -29.80 15.50 9.02
CA SER A 224 -28.99 14.35 8.60
C SER A 224 -28.40 14.62 7.22
N VAL A 225 -27.11 14.35 7.05
CA VAL A 225 -26.43 14.44 5.76
C VAL A 225 -26.33 13.05 5.17
N THR A 226 -26.82 12.87 3.95
CA THR A 226 -26.83 11.57 3.28
C THR A 226 -26.21 11.67 1.90
N ARG A 227 -25.55 10.60 1.47
CA ARG A 227 -25.07 10.47 0.10
C ARG A 227 -26.26 10.17 -0.80
N VAL A 228 -26.37 10.84 -1.93
CA VAL A 228 -27.48 10.67 -2.89
C VAL A 228 -26.96 10.21 -4.24
N ASN A 229 -27.75 9.42 -4.99
CA ASN A 229 -27.36 8.86 -6.29
C ASN A 229 -27.38 9.92 -7.43
N LYS A 230 -26.72 11.06 -7.20
CA LYS A 230 -26.53 12.14 -8.16
C LYS A 230 -25.05 12.52 -8.18
N PHE A 231 -24.51 12.80 -9.37
CA PHE A 231 -23.09 13.14 -9.48
C PHE A 231 -22.79 14.50 -8.86
N GLU A 232 -21.67 14.58 -8.16
CA GLU A 232 -21.14 15.82 -7.60
C GLU A 232 -20.90 16.89 -8.69
N LEU A 233 -20.56 16.43 -9.90
CA LEU A 233 -20.34 17.30 -11.04
C LEU A 233 -21.63 18.01 -11.48
N SER A 234 -22.78 17.32 -11.42
CA SER A 234 -24.06 17.90 -11.82
C SER A 234 -24.68 18.78 -10.74
N GLU A 235 -24.62 18.36 -9.47
CA GLU A 235 -25.26 19.11 -8.39
C GLU A 235 -24.43 20.31 -7.93
N ASN A 236 -23.10 20.16 -7.87
CA ASN A 236 -22.21 21.11 -7.19
C ASN A 236 -21.07 21.65 -8.07
N ASN A 237 -21.02 21.31 -9.36
CA ASN A 237 -19.95 21.68 -10.30
C ASN A 237 -18.54 21.26 -9.82
N ARG A 238 -18.42 20.19 -9.03
CA ARG A 238 -17.14 19.62 -8.56
C ARG A 238 -16.98 18.21 -9.12
N LEU A 239 -15.79 17.84 -9.57
CA LEU A 239 -15.59 16.51 -10.20
C LEU A 239 -15.95 15.35 -9.26
N ALA A 240 -15.57 15.45 -7.99
CA ALA A 240 -15.86 14.48 -6.95
C ALA A 240 -15.52 15.08 -5.57
N ARG A 241 -16.05 14.49 -4.50
CA ARG A 241 -15.76 14.87 -3.12
C ARG A 241 -14.55 14.12 -2.58
N LEU A 242 -13.60 14.83 -1.98
CA LEU A 242 -12.46 14.20 -1.31
C LEU A 242 -12.90 13.47 -0.03
N GLN A 243 -12.77 12.15 -0.01
CA GLN A 243 -13.08 11.28 1.14
C GLN A 243 -11.84 11.03 2.02
N SER A 244 -10.67 10.99 1.41
CA SER A 244 -9.41 11.00 2.16
C SER A 244 -8.26 11.38 1.25
N ALA A 245 -7.22 11.97 1.82
CA ALA A 245 -5.90 12.04 1.20
C ALA A 245 -4.84 11.59 2.20
N ASN A 246 -3.77 11.00 1.69
CA ASN A 246 -2.58 10.68 2.45
C ASN A 246 -1.34 11.16 1.70
N LEU A 247 -0.32 11.52 2.47
CA LEU A 247 1.00 11.85 1.96
C LEU A 247 2.02 11.32 2.93
N SER A 248 3.00 10.59 2.42
CA SER A 248 4.14 10.14 3.19
C SER A 248 5.44 10.49 2.47
N PHE A 249 6.41 10.99 3.23
CA PHE A 249 7.76 11.19 2.73
C PHE A 249 8.78 10.67 3.73
N GLY A 250 9.80 9.99 3.24
CA GLY A 250 10.89 9.45 4.04
C GLY A 250 12.22 9.97 3.52
N PHE A 251 12.94 10.74 4.33
CA PHE A 251 14.28 11.24 4.01
C PHE A 251 15.32 10.58 4.92
N GLY A 252 16.32 9.94 4.33
CA GLY A 252 17.44 9.33 5.04
C GLY A 252 18.76 9.95 4.62
N PHE A 253 19.61 10.27 5.58
CA PHE A 253 20.95 10.79 5.33
C PHE A 253 21.95 10.15 6.29
N GLY A 254 23.15 9.84 5.80
CA GLY A 254 24.19 9.17 6.59
C GLY A 254 25.59 9.38 6.03
N SER A 255 26.60 8.87 6.74
CA SER A 255 28.02 9.02 6.44
C SER A 255 28.37 8.72 4.98
N ASP A 256 27.78 7.65 4.42
CA ASP A 256 28.08 7.20 3.05
C ASP A 256 27.57 8.16 1.98
N THR A 257 26.44 8.83 2.23
CA THR A 257 25.90 9.87 1.34
C THR A 257 26.81 11.09 1.30
N PHE A 258 27.42 11.45 2.44
CA PHE A 258 28.38 12.56 2.51
C PHE A 258 29.73 12.21 1.90
N LYS A 259 30.20 10.97 2.08
CA LYS A 259 31.43 10.46 1.46
C LYS A 259 31.35 10.55 -0.07
N LYS A 260 30.29 10.00 -0.67
CA LYS A 260 30.03 10.11 -2.12
C LYS A 260 29.97 11.55 -2.62
N ARG A 261 29.36 12.47 -1.86
CA ARG A 261 29.27 13.90 -2.24
C ARG A 261 30.63 14.61 -2.16
N ARG A 262 31.48 14.23 -1.20
CA ARG A 262 32.84 14.77 -1.03
C ARG A 262 33.78 14.25 -2.11
N GLU A 263 33.74 12.96 -2.43
CA GLU A 263 34.49 12.34 -3.53
C GLU A 263 34.09 12.97 -4.88
N ALA A 264 32.79 13.20 -5.11
CA ALA A 264 32.31 13.89 -6.31
C ALA A 264 32.78 15.35 -6.41
N ARG A 265 33.00 16.04 -5.28
CA ARG A 265 33.46 17.45 -5.25
C ARG A 265 34.98 17.58 -5.37
N ASN A 266 35.73 16.60 -4.88
CA ASN A 266 37.20 16.61 -4.89
C ASN A 266 37.82 15.97 -6.13
N GLY A 267 37.00 15.49 -7.09
CA GLY A 267 37.49 14.94 -8.35
C GLY A 267 38.16 13.57 -8.25
N THR A 268 38.18 12.95 -7.07
CA THR A 268 38.72 11.61 -6.81
C THR A 268 37.64 10.51 -6.86
N ALA A 269 36.50 10.78 -7.49
CA ALA A 269 35.51 9.74 -7.76
C ALA A 269 36.12 8.74 -8.74
N THR A 270 36.58 7.59 -8.23
CA THR A 270 36.89 6.43 -9.05
C THR A 270 35.63 6.09 -9.84
N GLU A 271 35.76 5.93 -11.15
CA GLU A 271 34.69 5.48 -12.04
C GLU A 271 34.25 4.06 -11.62
N SER A 272 33.37 3.97 -10.62
CA SER A 272 32.42 2.86 -10.60
C SER A 272 31.50 3.14 -11.78
N VAL A 273 31.66 2.36 -12.83
CA VAL A 273 30.75 2.29 -13.99
C VAL A 273 29.34 2.52 -13.47
N GLU A 274 28.78 3.69 -13.78
CA GLU A 274 27.33 3.83 -13.78
C GLU A 274 26.89 2.79 -14.79
N GLU A 275 26.46 1.61 -14.33
CA GLU A 275 25.57 0.79 -15.14
C GLU A 275 24.47 1.76 -15.56
N GLU A 276 24.51 2.17 -16.84
CA GLU A 276 23.31 2.66 -17.48
C GLU A 276 22.24 1.63 -17.13
N PRO A 277 21.05 2.04 -16.67
CA PRO A 277 19.96 1.11 -16.64
C PRO A 277 19.74 0.70 -18.10
N GLU A 278 20.33 -0.43 -18.49
CA GLU A 278 19.97 -1.11 -19.71
C GLU A 278 18.44 -1.24 -19.65
N LEU A 279 17.81 -0.66 -20.67
CA LEU A 279 16.40 -0.88 -20.87
C LEU A 279 16.20 -2.41 -20.95
N PRO A 280 15.09 -2.96 -20.45
CA PRO A 280 14.64 -4.20 -21.04
C PRO A 280 14.40 -3.89 -22.51
N ASP A 281 15.29 -4.36 -23.38
CA ASP A 281 15.07 -4.35 -24.81
C ASP A 281 13.75 -5.06 -25.08
N ASP A 282 13.01 -4.53 -26.05
CA ASP A 282 11.63 -4.89 -26.40
C ASP A 282 11.58 -6.26 -27.13
N ASP A 283 12.41 -7.22 -26.73
CA ASP A 283 12.60 -8.50 -27.39
C ASP A 283 12.06 -9.68 -26.56
N ASN A 284 10.96 -10.23 -27.09
CA ASN A 284 10.48 -11.61 -27.03
C ASN A 284 10.64 -12.41 -25.70
N PRO A 285 9.55 -12.72 -24.97
CA PRO A 285 9.57 -13.34 -23.64
C PRO A 285 9.88 -14.85 -23.62
N PHE A 286 10.73 -15.36 -24.53
CA PHE A 286 11.04 -16.79 -24.66
C PHE A 286 12.53 -17.11 -24.89
N SER A 287 13.46 -16.17 -24.74
CA SER A 287 14.90 -16.43 -24.94
C SER A 287 15.71 -16.77 -23.68
N GLU A 288 15.19 -16.55 -22.47
CA GLU A 288 15.95 -16.81 -21.21
C GLU A 288 15.75 -18.24 -20.67
N LEU A 289 16.16 -19.26 -21.43
CA LEU A 289 16.21 -20.64 -20.91
C LEU A 289 17.54 -21.37 -21.19
N SER A 290 18.65 -20.67 -21.44
CA SER A 290 19.87 -21.37 -21.85
C SER A 290 21.22 -20.82 -21.42
N GLU A 291 21.34 -20.00 -20.37
CA GLU A 291 22.66 -19.59 -19.86
C GLU A 291 22.70 -19.49 -18.33
N GLU A 292 22.67 -20.65 -17.65
CA GLU A 292 23.19 -20.79 -16.28
C GLU A 292 24.61 -21.38 -16.37
N GLU A 293 25.64 -20.53 -16.49
CA GLU A 293 27.02 -20.91 -16.16
C GLU A 293 27.72 -19.81 -15.35
N ASP A 294 28.14 -20.21 -14.15
CA ASP A 294 29.24 -19.67 -13.32
C ASP A 294 29.24 -18.19 -12.90
N ASN A 295 28.51 -17.90 -11.81
CA ASN A 295 28.89 -16.81 -10.89
C ASN A 295 29.75 -17.36 -9.73
N PRO A 296 31.07 -17.10 -9.70
CA PRO A 296 31.89 -17.46 -8.55
C PRO A 296 31.50 -16.64 -7.32
N ILE A 297 31.44 -17.36 -6.20
CA ILE A 297 31.07 -16.92 -4.85
C ILE A 297 31.77 -15.61 -4.46
N LEU A 298 30.95 -14.68 -3.95
CA LEU A 298 31.26 -13.45 -3.23
C LEU A 298 32.62 -13.53 -2.49
N SER A 299 33.70 -13.01 -3.09
CA SER A 299 34.89 -12.66 -2.34
C SER A 299 34.56 -11.46 -1.48
N THR A 300 34.57 -11.63 -0.16
CA THR A 300 34.46 -10.56 0.82
C THR A 300 35.66 -9.62 0.68
N ASN A 301 35.60 -8.68 -0.26
CA ASN A 301 36.57 -7.59 -0.38
C ASN A 301 36.40 -6.68 0.83
N VAL A 302 37.16 -6.96 1.88
CA VAL A 302 37.38 -6.01 2.98
C VAL A 302 38.24 -4.89 2.41
N SER A 303 37.61 -3.75 2.11
CA SER A 303 38.34 -2.54 1.69
C SER A 303 39.39 -2.17 2.75
N PRO A 304 40.65 -1.97 2.38
CA PRO A 304 41.67 -1.46 3.29
C PRO A 304 41.26 -0.10 3.87
N LEU A 305 41.62 0.16 5.12
CA LEU A 305 41.43 1.48 5.74
C LEU A 305 42.28 2.50 4.96
N GLU A 306 41.65 3.55 4.42
CA GLU A 306 42.39 4.65 3.80
C GLU A 306 43.24 5.37 4.85
N GLU A 307 44.56 5.39 4.65
CA GLU A 307 45.48 6.27 5.37
C GLU A 307 45.22 7.74 4.99
N GLY A 308 45.16 8.60 6.00
CA GLY A 308 45.23 10.04 5.83
C GLY A 308 46.63 10.49 5.43
N ASP A 309 46.73 11.73 4.95
CA ASP A 309 47.99 12.39 4.54
C ASP A 309 49.01 12.53 5.69
N ASP A 310 48.56 12.25 6.92
CA ASP A 310 49.30 12.28 8.19
C ASP A 310 49.70 10.88 8.71
N GLY A 311 49.43 9.80 7.96
CA GLY A 311 49.76 8.43 8.34
C GLY A 311 48.82 7.80 9.39
N TYR A 312 47.70 8.45 9.69
CA TYR A 312 46.65 7.90 10.57
C TYR A 312 45.47 7.36 9.74
N ALA A 313 44.87 6.24 10.17
CA ALA A 313 43.67 5.71 9.53
C ALA A 313 42.52 6.74 9.59
N LYS A 314 41.90 7.07 8.45
CA LYS A 314 40.74 7.97 8.41
C LYS A 314 39.59 7.35 9.22
N PHE A 315 39.34 7.89 10.40
CA PHE A 315 38.25 7.46 11.26
C PHE A 315 36.95 8.16 10.83
N GLU A 316 36.14 7.48 10.03
CA GLU A 316 34.79 7.94 9.71
C GLU A 316 33.78 7.27 10.65
N ILE A 317 33.09 8.08 11.45
CA ILE A 317 32.02 7.62 12.35
C ILE A 317 30.79 7.31 11.49
N PRO A 318 30.32 6.05 11.39
CA PRO A 318 29.11 5.77 10.64
C PRO A 318 27.91 6.26 11.44
N TRP A 319 27.09 7.06 10.77
CA TRP A 319 25.84 7.59 11.32
C TRP A 319 24.78 7.59 10.23
N ASN A 320 23.53 7.35 10.63
CA ASN A 320 22.37 7.43 9.77
C ASN A 320 21.21 8.08 10.52
N VAL A 321 20.57 9.05 9.90
CA VAL A 321 19.36 9.69 10.40
C VAL A 321 18.30 9.56 9.33
N SER A 322 17.12 9.13 9.76
CA SER A 322 15.93 9.00 8.94
C SER A 322 14.82 9.83 9.54
N PHE A 323 14.09 10.50 8.67
CA PHE A 323 12.94 11.33 8.97
C PHE A 323 11.78 10.80 8.17
N ASN A 324 10.67 10.50 8.81
CA ASN A 324 9.44 10.10 8.15
C ASN A 324 8.34 11.09 8.53
N TYR A 325 7.61 11.54 7.54
CA TYR A 325 6.40 12.31 7.73
C TYR A 325 5.24 11.55 7.14
N ASN A 326 4.15 11.47 7.88
CA ASN A 326 2.91 10.89 7.44
C ASN A 326 1.80 11.89 7.70
N MET A 327 0.98 12.13 6.69
CA MET A 327 -0.13 13.05 6.71
C MET A 327 -1.38 12.32 6.25
N ARG A 328 -2.50 12.60 6.92
CA ARG A 328 -3.82 12.12 6.57
C ARG A 328 -4.82 13.27 6.65
N LEU A 329 -5.60 13.42 5.60
CA LEU A 329 -6.69 14.39 5.50
C LEU A 329 -7.99 13.61 5.34
N VAL A 330 -8.98 13.85 6.19
CA VAL A 330 -10.30 13.18 6.14
C VAL A 330 -11.43 14.17 6.43
N PRO A 331 -12.65 13.99 5.90
CA PRO A 331 -13.82 14.75 6.28
C PRO A 331 -14.06 14.72 7.80
N ASP A 332 -14.28 15.90 8.39
CA ASP A 332 -14.76 16.03 9.76
C ASP A 332 -16.29 15.90 9.76
N GLN A 333 -16.79 14.77 10.25
CA GLN A 333 -18.24 14.48 10.27
C GLN A 333 -19.04 15.45 11.16
N SER A 334 -18.37 16.22 12.02
CA SER A 334 -19.00 17.21 12.88
C SER A 334 -19.12 18.61 12.27
N ASP A 335 -18.39 18.91 11.19
CA ASP A 335 -18.31 20.23 10.55
C ASP A 335 -18.78 20.15 9.09
N PHE A 336 -20.11 20.14 8.91
CA PHE A 336 -20.75 20.15 7.60
C PHE A 336 -21.14 21.57 7.17
N ASN A 337 -20.68 22.01 6.00
CA ASN A 337 -21.07 23.26 5.40
C ASN A 337 -22.26 23.04 4.44
N ALA A 338 -23.44 23.50 4.83
CA ALA A 338 -24.68 23.37 4.05
C ALA A 338 -24.64 24.16 2.73
N ASP A 339 -24.03 25.35 2.69
CA ASP A 339 -23.96 26.15 1.47
C ASP A 339 -23.10 25.47 0.39
N LYS A 340 -22.04 24.77 0.81
CA LYS A 340 -21.13 24.06 -0.09
C LYS A 340 -21.52 22.59 -0.27
N MET A 341 -22.48 22.08 0.48
CA MET A 341 -22.83 20.66 0.56
C MET A 341 -21.60 19.77 0.75
N ALA A 342 -20.70 20.16 1.67
CA ALA A 342 -19.43 19.49 1.89
C ALA A 342 -18.96 19.58 3.34
N TYR A 343 -18.32 18.52 3.82
CA TYR A 343 -17.62 18.54 5.11
C TYR A 343 -16.30 19.29 5.00
N LYS A 344 -15.94 20.01 6.06
CA LYS A 344 -14.57 20.50 6.25
C LYS A 344 -13.64 19.33 6.51
N HIS A 345 -12.38 19.42 6.09
CA HIS A 345 -11.41 18.34 6.32
C HIS A 345 -10.58 18.59 7.57
N LYS A 346 -10.34 17.51 8.32
CA LYS A 346 -9.41 17.44 9.43
C LYS A 346 -8.07 16.84 8.97
N LEU A 347 -6.99 17.53 9.32
CA LEU A 347 -5.61 17.13 9.03
C LEU A 347 -4.97 16.51 10.27
N THR A 348 -4.50 15.27 10.15
CA THR A 348 -3.64 14.62 11.13
C THR A 348 -2.27 14.41 10.48
N ALA A 349 -1.20 14.79 11.18
CA ALA A 349 0.15 14.59 10.70
C ALA A 349 1.09 14.14 11.82
N ASP A 350 1.97 13.21 11.49
CA ASP A 350 2.96 12.64 12.40
C ASP A 350 4.34 12.74 11.76
N ILE A 351 5.28 13.25 12.54
CA ILE A 351 6.70 13.26 12.21
C ILE A 351 7.37 12.19 13.07
N SER A 352 8.20 11.34 12.48
CA SER A 352 9.11 10.48 13.23
C SER A 352 10.54 10.67 12.76
N MET A 353 11.47 10.62 13.70
CA MET A 353 12.89 10.71 13.45
C MET A 353 13.56 9.51 14.10
N THR A 354 14.34 8.75 13.33
CA THR A 354 15.17 7.67 13.83
C THR A 354 16.61 7.94 13.44
N GLY A 355 17.48 8.12 14.44
CA GLY A 355 18.92 8.28 14.28
C GLY A 355 19.67 7.11 14.89
N ARG A 356 20.76 6.70 14.25
CA ARG A 356 21.73 5.77 14.81
C ARG A 356 23.14 6.28 14.54
N ILE A 357 23.98 6.22 15.56
CA ILE A 357 25.36 6.67 15.51
C ILE A 357 26.24 5.64 16.22
N SER A 358 27.33 5.25 15.57
CA SER A 358 28.34 4.38 16.17
C SER A 358 29.64 5.15 16.38
N LEU A 359 29.70 5.90 17.47
CA LEU A 359 30.85 6.74 17.85
C LEU A 359 32.20 6.00 17.78
N THR A 360 32.21 4.68 18.05
CA THR A 360 33.34 3.76 17.83
C THR A 360 32.82 2.37 17.49
N LYS A 361 33.69 1.42 17.08
CA LYS A 361 33.33 0.01 16.85
C LYS A 361 32.60 -0.68 18.02
N LYS A 362 32.74 -0.14 19.24
CA LYS A 362 32.16 -0.70 20.46
C LYS A 362 30.93 0.05 20.96
N TRP A 363 30.58 1.20 20.37
CA TRP A 363 29.45 2.02 20.79
C TRP A 363 28.37 2.03 19.71
N ASP A 364 27.14 1.79 20.10
CA ASP A 364 25.97 1.83 19.22
C ASP A 364 24.86 2.58 19.93
N MET A 365 24.54 3.76 19.43
CA MET A 365 23.50 4.61 19.99
C MET A 365 22.40 4.76 18.96
N SER A 366 21.15 4.56 19.36
CA SER A 366 19.97 4.78 18.54
C SER A 366 18.96 5.63 19.30
N LEU A 367 18.36 6.57 18.58
CA LEU A 367 17.31 7.45 19.04
C LEU A 367 16.15 7.30 18.08
N SER A 368 14.96 7.03 18.59
CA SER A 368 13.71 7.10 17.84
C SER A 368 12.80 8.06 18.56
N THR A 369 12.23 9.04 17.88
CA THR A 369 11.28 9.98 18.46
C THR A 369 10.18 10.28 17.46
N GLY A 370 9.00 10.67 17.95
CA GLY A 370 7.89 11.07 17.10
C GLY A 370 7.13 12.25 17.68
N TYR A 371 6.56 13.08 16.81
CA TYR A 371 5.79 14.26 17.15
C TYR A 371 4.46 14.25 16.39
N ASN A 372 3.35 14.36 17.13
CA ASN A 372 2.01 14.43 16.57
C ASN A 372 1.61 15.92 16.45
N LEU A 373 1.41 16.39 15.22
CA LEU A 373 1.15 17.81 14.95
C LEU A 373 -0.25 18.23 15.37
N GLU A 374 -1.21 17.31 15.39
CA GLU A 374 -2.60 17.60 15.77
C GLU A 374 -2.70 17.93 17.27
N ARG A 375 -2.03 17.13 18.11
CA ARG A 375 -1.99 17.33 19.57
C ARG A 375 -0.88 18.27 20.02
N SER A 376 0.05 18.58 19.13
CA SER A 376 1.29 19.31 19.45
C SER A 376 2.13 18.62 20.54
N GLU A 377 2.13 17.28 20.55
CA GLU A 377 2.77 16.46 21.59
C GLU A 377 3.84 15.52 21.02
N ILE A 378 4.89 15.29 21.80
CA ILE A 378 5.86 14.22 21.54
C ILE A 378 5.18 12.89 21.90
N SER A 379 5.09 11.99 20.91
CA SER A 379 4.43 10.69 21.06
C SER A 379 5.26 9.71 21.89
N HIS A 380 6.27 9.08 21.30
CA HIS A 380 7.19 8.16 21.96
C HIS A 380 8.63 8.49 21.58
N THR A 381 9.48 8.65 22.59
CA THR A 381 10.94 8.75 22.38
C THR A 381 11.60 7.52 22.99
N ASN A 382 12.39 6.79 22.22
CA ASN A 382 13.23 5.71 22.68
C ASN A 382 14.70 6.05 22.43
N LEU A 383 15.50 6.05 23.49
CA LEU A 383 16.95 6.15 23.43
C LEU A 383 17.54 4.80 23.84
N ARG A 384 18.29 4.18 22.94
CA ARG A 384 19.04 2.95 23.20
C ARG A 384 20.53 3.20 23.01
N ILE A 385 21.31 2.80 24.00
CA ILE A 385 22.77 2.91 24.01
C ILE A 385 23.33 1.54 24.35
N ASN A 386 24.08 0.95 23.43
CA ASN A 386 24.81 -0.28 23.63
C ASN A 386 26.31 0.02 23.62
N ARG A 387 27.04 -0.61 24.53
CA ARG A 387 28.49 -0.60 24.54
C ARG A 387 29.07 -1.99 24.77
N ASN A 388 29.88 -2.44 23.84
CA ASN A 388 30.68 -3.66 23.99
C ASN A 388 31.96 -3.32 24.79
N LEU A 389 32.14 -4.01 25.92
CA LEU A 389 33.28 -3.86 26.83
C LEU A 389 34.20 -5.10 26.79
N HIS A 390 34.25 -5.79 25.64
CA HIS A 390 34.97 -7.04 25.37
C HIS A 390 34.33 -8.28 26.01
N CYS A 391 34.39 -8.40 27.33
CA CYS A 391 33.78 -9.52 28.06
C CYS A 391 32.41 -9.18 28.64
N TRP A 392 32.03 -7.91 28.60
CA TRP A 392 30.79 -7.38 29.14
C TRP A 392 30.03 -6.63 28.04
N ASN A 393 28.71 -6.70 28.08
CA ASN A 393 27.82 -5.90 27.25
C ASN A 393 27.00 -4.99 28.15
N MET A 394 27.10 -3.70 27.90
CA MET A 394 26.28 -2.68 28.53
C MET A 394 25.15 -2.30 27.57
N SER A 395 23.92 -2.30 28.07
CA SER A 395 22.71 -1.88 27.34
C SER A 395 21.91 -0.92 28.21
N PHE A 396 21.60 0.25 27.67
CA PHE A 396 20.70 1.23 28.27
C PHE A 396 19.57 1.50 27.29
N ASN A 397 18.33 1.41 27.75
CA ASN A 397 17.12 1.72 26.99
C ASN A 397 16.27 2.66 27.84
N MET A 398 15.88 3.80 27.30
CA MET A 398 15.11 4.82 28.02
C MET A 398 14.03 5.43 27.14
N SER A 399 12.85 5.59 27.72
CA SER A 399 11.76 6.39 27.21
C SER A 399 11.53 7.60 28.13
N PRO A 400 12.13 8.77 27.84
CA PRO A 400 12.07 9.94 28.71
C PRO A 400 10.76 10.74 28.60
N PHE A 401 10.05 10.60 27.47
CA PHE A 401 8.83 11.34 27.16
C PHE A 401 7.74 10.36 26.71
N GLY A 402 6.48 10.80 26.82
CA GLY A 402 5.29 10.00 26.52
C GLY A 402 4.58 9.47 27.76
N GLN A 403 3.44 8.80 27.56
CA GLN A 403 2.56 8.32 28.65
C GLN A 403 3.24 7.32 29.58
N TYR A 404 4.20 6.54 29.07
CA TYR A 404 4.94 5.54 29.84
C TYR A 404 6.42 5.85 29.85
N LYS A 405 6.82 6.68 30.82
CA LYS A 405 8.23 6.99 31.05
C LYS A 405 8.92 5.80 31.72
N SER A 406 9.99 5.28 31.12
CA SER A 406 10.76 4.17 31.71
C SER A 406 12.25 4.21 31.35
N PHE A 407 13.09 3.56 32.15
CA PHE A 407 14.47 3.22 31.79
C PHE A 407 14.82 1.80 32.23
N PHE A 408 15.72 1.18 31.47
CA PHE A 408 16.32 -0.11 31.75
C PHE A 408 17.81 -0.03 31.45
N PHE A 409 18.63 -0.30 32.45
CA PHE A 409 20.07 -0.42 32.36
C PHE A 409 20.47 -1.85 32.69
N SER A 410 21.31 -2.46 31.88
CA SER A 410 21.89 -3.77 32.12
C SER A 410 23.36 -3.78 31.74
N ILE A 411 24.17 -4.42 32.56
CA ILE A 411 25.53 -4.82 32.22
C ILE A 411 25.68 -6.30 32.56
N ALA A 412 26.02 -7.11 31.55
CA ALA A 412 26.08 -8.57 31.68
C ALA A 412 27.31 -9.13 30.95
N ILE A 413 27.82 -10.26 31.43
CA ILE A 413 28.92 -10.96 30.77
C ILE A 413 28.46 -11.53 29.41
N SER A 414 29.27 -11.34 28.37
CA SER A 414 28.96 -11.75 27.00
C SER A 414 29.02 -13.27 26.79
N SER A 415 29.72 -14.00 27.65
CA SER A 415 29.85 -15.47 27.61
C SER A 415 28.56 -16.17 28.05
N SER A 416 28.15 -17.20 27.29
CA SER A 416 26.98 -18.03 27.62
C SER A 416 27.11 -18.79 28.93
N MET A 417 28.33 -19.05 29.41
CA MET A 417 28.59 -19.82 30.64
C MET A 417 28.49 -18.99 31.93
N LEU A 418 28.47 -17.65 31.86
CA LEU A 418 28.48 -16.76 33.03
C LEU A 418 27.33 -15.75 33.01
N ARG A 419 26.18 -16.13 32.44
CA ARG A 419 24.99 -15.27 32.29
C ARG A 419 24.42 -14.76 33.62
N ASP A 420 24.71 -15.44 34.72
CA ASP A 420 24.24 -15.08 36.07
C ASP A 420 24.96 -13.85 36.64
N LEU A 421 26.16 -13.51 36.14
CA LEU A 421 26.89 -12.29 36.48
C LEU A 421 26.35 -11.12 35.63
N LYS A 422 25.26 -10.54 36.12
CA LYS A 422 24.63 -9.35 35.53
C LYS A 422 24.22 -8.35 36.59
N TYR A 423 24.32 -7.08 36.26
CA TYR A 423 23.73 -6.00 37.02
C TYR A 423 22.62 -5.36 36.19
N GLU A 424 21.43 -5.26 36.77
CA GLU A 424 20.25 -4.67 36.13
C GLU A 424 19.66 -3.58 37.04
N LYS A 425 19.30 -2.45 36.44
CA LYS A 425 18.53 -1.39 37.10
C LYS A 425 17.38 -0.98 36.18
N ARG A 426 16.16 -0.99 36.70
CA ARG A 426 14.94 -0.66 35.95
C ARG A 426 14.13 0.37 36.72
N SER A 427 13.47 1.31 36.05
CA SER A 427 12.42 2.09 36.68
C SER A 427 11.11 1.33 36.63
N HIS A 428 10.43 1.22 37.77
CA HIS A 428 9.04 0.81 37.84
C HIS A 428 8.20 2.02 38.27
N PRO A 429 6.99 2.26 37.69
CA PRO A 429 6.10 3.36 38.11
C PRO A 429 5.81 3.42 39.62
N ARG A 430 5.99 2.31 40.35
CA ARG A 430 5.83 2.25 41.81
C ARG A 430 7.06 2.67 42.62
N ASP A 431 8.26 2.66 42.02
CA ASP A 431 9.53 2.81 42.74
C ASP A 431 10.18 4.19 42.55
N ASN A 432 9.64 5.05 41.67
CA ASN A 432 10.17 6.38 41.37
C ASN A 432 9.05 7.41 41.07
N PRO A 433 8.34 7.90 42.11
CA PRO A 433 7.24 8.86 41.94
C PRO A 433 7.68 10.25 41.44
N ASN A 434 8.96 10.63 41.61
CA ASN A 434 9.49 11.93 41.17
C ASN A 434 9.85 12.01 39.67
N TRP A 435 9.58 10.93 38.92
CA TRP A 435 9.82 10.82 37.48
C TRP A 435 8.51 10.86 36.66
N MET A 436 7.35 10.82 37.34
CA MET A 436 6.03 10.95 36.70
C MET A 436 5.75 12.36 36.22
#